data_AF-A0AAU9XMI4-F1
#
_entry.id   AF-A0AAU9XMI4-F1
#
_cell.length_a   1.000
_cell.length_b   1.000
_cell.length_c   1.000
_cell.angle_alpha   90.00
_cell.angle_beta   90.00
_cell.angle_gamma   90.00
#
_symmetry.space_group_name_H-M   'P 1'
#
loop_
_entity.id
_entity.type
_entity.pdbx_description
1 polymer ?
#
loop_
_entity_poly.entity_id
_entity_poly.type
_entity_poly.pdbx_seq_one_letter_code
_entity_poly.pdbx_strand_id
1 'polypeptide(L)'
;MLRDTRASRLRAFGQWITTYDWTAILNISDVQSKFDLLHSCLMKAVNTFFPAKKVKISTSDKPWITSAVKSSIAQRQKALVKWGKSSDNYKRLRNRVQEECSKCKKRFYENKVSGLQDSNISRGGWTSKIWVAFRSLSLFYRYLGRCLCTCMSQSVQFIRPYEH
;
A
#
# COMPACT_ATOMS: atom_id res chain seq x y z
N MET A 1 -0.19 -7.67 -12.12
CA MET A 1 1.06 -7.01 -12.59
C MET A 1 0.94 -5.52 -12.31
N LEU A 2 2.00 -4.85 -11.87
CA LEU A 2 1.99 -3.40 -11.64
C LEU A 2 2.92 -2.72 -12.65
N ARG A 3 2.45 -1.68 -13.33
CA ARG A 3 3.27 -0.84 -14.21
C ARG A 3 3.71 0.42 -13.47
N ASP A 4 4.90 0.89 -13.80
CA ASP A 4 5.57 2.01 -13.12
C ASP A 4 5.15 3.36 -13.70
N THR A 5 4.08 3.95 -13.16
CA THR A 5 3.46 5.18 -13.68
C THR A 5 3.96 6.47 -13.00
N ARG A 6 5.18 6.46 -12.46
CA ARG A 6 5.76 7.66 -11.83
C ARG A 6 5.78 8.84 -12.80
N ALA A 7 5.64 10.07 -12.28
CA ALA A 7 5.54 11.28 -13.09
C ALA A 7 6.71 11.46 -14.09
N SER A 8 7.94 11.06 -13.74
CA SER A 8 9.07 11.13 -14.66
C SER A 8 8.95 10.17 -15.86
N ARG A 9 8.38 8.97 -15.66
CA ARG A 9 8.13 8.01 -16.75
C ARG A 9 7.00 8.49 -17.64
N LEU A 10 5.93 9.04 -17.04
CA LEU A 10 4.83 9.65 -17.79
C LEU A 10 5.31 10.82 -18.67
N ARG A 11 6.16 11.71 -18.14
CA ARG A 11 6.75 12.79 -18.94
C ARG A 11 7.62 12.29 -20.08
N ALA A 12 8.47 11.29 -19.83
CA ALA A 12 9.31 10.71 -20.88
C ALA A 12 8.48 10.09 -22.00
N PHE A 13 7.42 9.35 -21.66
CA PHE A 13 6.47 8.83 -22.64
C PHE A 13 5.73 9.94 -23.38
N GLY A 14 5.28 10.99 -22.67
CA GLY A 14 4.61 12.14 -23.25
C GLY A 14 5.51 12.93 -24.21
N GLN A 15 6.80 13.06 -23.92
CA GLN A 15 7.76 13.67 -24.84
C GLN A 15 7.99 12.77 -26.06
N TRP A 16 8.10 11.45 -25.85
CA TRP A 16 8.26 10.51 -26.95
C TRP A 16 7.05 10.55 -27.90
N ILE A 17 5.81 10.49 -27.40
CA ILE A 17 4.62 10.41 -28.26
C ILE A 17 4.42 11.68 -29.11
N THR A 18 4.83 12.84 -28.61
CA THR A 18 4.72 14.12 -29.34
C THR A 18 5.84 14.35 -30.35
N THR A 19 7.01 13.74 -30.13
CA THR A 19 8.18 13.86 -31.02
C THR A 19 8.29 12.73 -32.03
N TYR A 20 7.54 11.64 -31.84
CA TYR A 20 7.58 10.48 -32.72
C TYR A 20 7.03 10.81 -34.10
N ASP A 21 7.72 10.33 -35.14
CA ASP A 21 7.29 10.51 -36.51
C ASP A 21 6.17 9.53 -36.87
N TRP A 22 4.97 10.06 -37.07
CA TRP A 22 3.77 9.29 -37.43
C TRP A 22 3.54 9.19 -38.94
N THR A 23 4.35 9.84 -39.77
CA THR A 23 4.15 9.88 -41.23
C THR A 23 4.12 8.48 -41.85
N ALA A 24 4.98 7.58 -41.38
CA ALA A 24 5.02 6.18 -41.80
C ALA A 24 3.70 5.44 -41.57
N ILE A 25 2.97 5.77 -40.50
CA ILE A 25 1.66 5.19 -40.19
C ILE A 25 0.58 5.87 -41.05
N LEU A 26 0.64 7.20 -41.21
CA LEU A 26 -0.36 7.96 -41.96
C LEU A 26 -0.39 7.60 -43.46
N ASN A 27 0.76 7.30 -44.05
CA ASN A 27 0.92 6.99 -45.48
C ASN A 27 0.46 5.57 -45.89
N ILE A 28 0.09 4.71 -44.94
CA ILE A 28 -0.45 3.38 -45.24
C ILE A 28 -1.91 3.52 -45.68
N SER A 29 -2.24 2.91 -46.83
CA SER A 29 -3.58 2.90 -47.42
C SER A 29 -4.52 1.91 -46.72
N ASP A 30 -4.02 0.73 -46.36
CA ASP A 30 -4.78 -0.30 -45.68
C ASP A 30 -5.02 0.05 -44.19
N VAL A 31 -6.28 0.01 -43.79
CA VAL A 31 -6.72 0.40 -42.43
C VAL A 31 -6.22 -0.61 -41.39
N GLN A 32 -6.22 -1.91 -41.73
CA GLN A 32 -5.80 -2.96 -40.81
C GLN A 32 -4.29 -2.87 -40.54
N SER A 33 -3.49 -2.74 -41.59
CA SER A 33 -2.04 -2.57 -41.52
C SER A 33 -1.65 -1.30 -40.75
N LYS A 34 -2.41 -0.21 -40.91
CA LYS A 34 -2.24 1.03 -40.15
C LYS A 34 -2.49 0.82 -38.65
N PHE A 35 -3.56 0.12 -38.30
CA PHE A 35 -3.87 -0.22 -36.91
C PHE A 35 -2.79 -1.12 -36.29
N ASP A 36 -2.36 -2.16 -37.01
CA ASP A 36 -1.38 -3.12 -36.51
C ASP A 36 -0.02 -2.46 -36.26
N LEU A 37 0.41 -1.57 -37.15
CA LEU A 37 1.65 -0.81 -36.98
C LEU A 37 1.57 0.16 -35.80
N LEU A 38 0.45 0.91 -35.70
CA LEU A 38 0.20 1.82 -34.59
C LEU A 38 0.18 1.07 -33.26
N HIS A 39 -0.57 -0.02 -33.18
CA HIS A 39 -0.71 -0.84 -31.99
C HIS A 39 0.64 -1.45 -31.59
N SER A 40 1.39 -2.01 -32.54
CA SER A 40 2.73 -2.57 -32.30
C SER A 40 3.70 -1.51 -31.77
N CYS A 41 3.69 -0.31 -32.36
CA CYS A 41 4.53 0.81 -31.93
C CYS A 41 4.18 1.26 -30.51
N LEU A 42 2.89 1.49 -30.23
CA LEU A 42 2.42 1.87 -28.91
C LEU A 42 2.73 0.80 -27.86
N MET A 43 2.52 -0.48 -28.18
CA MET A 43 2.82 -1.57 -27.25
C MET A 43 4.31 -1.69 -26.94
N LYS A 44 5.18 -1.52 -27.94
CA LYS A 44 6.64 -1.44 -27.74
C LYS A 44 6.99 -0.27 -26.82
N ALA A 45 6.47 0.92 -27.10
CA ALA A 45 6.72 2.09 -26.28
C ALA A 45 6.22 1.91 -24.84
N VAL A 46 5.01 1.39 -24.66
CA VAL A 46 4.46 1.10 -23.34
C VAL A 46 5.35 0.11 -22.57
N ASN A 47 5.87 -0.92 -23.22
CA ASN A 47 6.76 -1.88 -22.55
C ASN A 47 8.15 -1.28 -22.23
N THR A 48 8.65 -0.37 -23.07
CA THR A 48 9.92 0.34 -22.84
C THR A 48 9.82 1.37 -21.71
N PHE A 49 8.79 2.23 -21.75
CA PHE A 49 8.61 3.31 -20.78
C PHE A 49 7.96 2.82 -19.47
N PHE A 50 7.04 1.85 -19.55
CA PHE A 50 6.28 1.29 -18.42
C PHE A 50 6.49 -0.22 -18.28
N PRO A 51 7.71 -0.66 -17.91
CA PRO A 51 8.01 -2.08 -17.78
C PRO A 51 7.09 -2.72 -16.73
N ALA A 52 6.49 -3.85 -17.08
CA ALA A 52 5.61 -4.60 -16.19
C ALA A 52 6.44 -5.25 -15.07
N LYS A 53 6.13 -4.91 -13.82
CA LYS A 53 6.77 -5.53 -12.65
C LYS A 53 5.82 -6.55 -12.03
N LYS A 54 6.34 -7.75 -11.79
CA LYS A 54 5.67 -8.76 -10.98
C LYS A 54 5.84 -8.37 -9.51
N VAL A 55 4.75 -7.95 -8.87
CA VAL A 55 4.73 -7.66 -7.44
C VAL A 55 4.02 -8.83 -6.76
N LYS A 56 4.69 -9.48 -5.80
CA LYS A 56 4.04 -10.45 -4.92
C LYS A 56 3.18 -9.68 -3.93
N ILE A 57 1.86 -9.72 -4.13
CA ILE A 57 0.88 -9.22 -3.18
C ILE A 57 0.40 -10.44 -2.40
N SER A 58 0.69 -10.50 -1.11
CA SER A 58 0.12 -11.53 -0.22
C SER A 58 -1.35 -11.17 0.01
N THR A 59 -2.26 -12.04 -0.41
CA THR A 59 -3.72 -11.88 -0.22
C THR A 59 -4.13 -11.98 1.25
N SER A 60 -3.27 -12.55 2.09
CA SER A 60 -3.47 -12.64 3.54
C SER A 60 -3.13 -11.35 4.28
N ASP A 61 -2.48 -10.40 3.61
CA ASP A 61 -2.08 -9.15 4.27
C ASP A 61 -3.29 -8.24 4.49
N LYS A 62 -3.36 -7.66 5.68
CA LYS A 62 -4.37 -6.66 6.01
C LYS A 62 -4.24 -5.46 5.05
N PRO A 63 -5.36 -4.85 4.62
CA PRO A 63 -5.34 -3.80 3.59
C PRO A 63 -4.61 -2.51 4.01
N TRP A 64 -4.43 -2.29 5.32
CA TRP A 64 -3.65 -1.18 5.86
C TRP A 64 -2.14 -1.46 5.99
N ILE A 65 -1.66 -2.64 5.60
CA ILE A 65 -0.23 -2.99 5.65
C ILE A 65 0.44 -2.60 4.34
N THR A 66 1.11 -1.46 4.36
CA THR A 66 1.86 -0.95 3.20
C THR A 66 3.24 -1.59 3.07
N SER A 67 3.89 -1.42 1.91
CA SER A 67 5.28 -1.84 1.70
C SER A 67 6.25 -1.21 2.71
N ALA A 68 5.99 0.04 3.13
CA ALA A 68 6.78 0.75 4.15
C ALA A 68 6.64 0.13 5.55
N VAL A 69 5.44 -0.36 5.91
CA VAL A 69 5.23 -1.11 7.15
C VAL A 69 5.97 -2.45 7.08
N LYS A 70 5.91 -3.16 5.95
CA LYS A 70 6.65 -4.40 5.74
C LYS A 70 8.17 -4.22 5.86
N SER A 71 8.73 -3.17 5.27
CA SER A 71 10.17 -2.88 5.39
C SER A 71 10.55 -2.59 6.85
N SER A 72 9.70 -1.89 7.59
CA SER A 72 9.93 -1.61 9.01
C SER A 72 9.86 -2.89 9.86
N ILE A 73 8.92 -3.78 9.56
CA ILE A 73 8.84 -5.12 10.19
C ILE A 73 10.11 -5.93 9.92
N ALA A 74 10.61 -5.91 8.68
CA ALA A 74 11.85 -6.60 8.31
C ALA A 74 13.06 -6.04 9.05
N GLN A 75 13.17 -4.72 9.20
CA GLN A 75 14.24 -4.09 10.00
C GLN A 75 14.18 -4.50 11.47
N ARG A 76 12.99 -4.49 12.07
CA ARG A 76 12.78 -4.99 13.43
C ARG A 76 13.18 -6.45 13.57
N GLN A 77 12.83 -7.29 12.59
CA GLN A 77 13.18 -8.71 12.61
C GLN A 77 14.69 -8.94 12.52
N LYS A 78 15.39 -8.19 11.65
CA LYS A 78 16.85 -8.20 11.59
C LYS A 78 17.47 -7.79 12.92
N ALA A 79 16.91 -6.77 13.56
CA ALA A 79 17.38 -6.31 14.86
C ALA A 79 17.17 -7.35 15.98
N LEU A 80 16.05 -8.09 15.93
CA LEU A 80 15.77 -9.17 16.85
C LEU A 80 16.81 -10.29 16.73
N VAL A 81 17.12 -10.70 15.50
CA VAL A 81 18.13 -11.76 15.24
C VAL A 81 19.53 -11.29 15.65
N LYS A 82 19.87 -10.03 15.37
CA LYS A 82 21.23 -9.51 15.60
C LYS A 82 21.54 -9.17 17.06
N TRP A 83 20.59 -8.59 17.79
CA TRP A 83 20.85 -8.03 19.14
C TRP A 83 19.91 -8.60 20.23
N GLY A 84 18.95 -9.44 19.86
CA GLY A 84 18.00 -10.03 20.80
C GLY A 84 16.91 -9.07 21.30
N LYS A 85 16.00 -9.60 22.12
CA LYS A 85 14.83 -8.86 22.64
C LYS A 85 15.18 -7.76 23.63
N SER A 86 16.28 -7.91 24.36
CA SER A 86 16.69 -6.99 25.42
C SER A 86 17.34 -5.71 24.89
N SER A 87 17.79 -5.71 23.64
CA SER A 87 18.44 -4.56 23.01
C SER A 87 17.51 -3.37 22.83
N ASP A 88 17.98 -2.18 23.18
CA ASP A 88 17.23 -0.94 22.99
C ASP A 88 17.01 -0.61 21.51
N ASN A 89 17.91 -1.06 20.62
CA ASN A 89 17.72 -0.95 19.18
C ASN A 89 16.49 -1.75 18.72
N TYR A 90 16.31 -2.97 19.23
CA TYR A 90 15.12 -3.77 18.94
C TYR A 90 13.86 -3.14 19.53
N LYS A 91 13.89 -2.68 20.79
CA LYS A 91 12.74 -2.01 21.43
C LYS A 91 12.30 -0.77 20.66
N ARG A 92 13.25 0.08 20.24
CA ARG A 92 12.99 1.27 19.42
C ARG A 92 12.33 0.91 18.10
N LEU A 93 12.86 -0.07 17.37
CA LEU A 93 12.29 -0.54 16.11
C LEU A 93 10.92 -1.19 16.28
N ARG A 94 10.71 -1.94 17.36
CA ARG A 94 9.41 -2.52 17.72
C ARG A 94 8.36 -1.42 17.92
N ASN A 95 8.69 -0.40 18.70
CA ASN A 95 7.78 0.71 19.00
C ASN A 95 7.44 1.51 17.73
N ARG A 96 8.45 1.78 16.88
CA ARG A 96 8.25 2.40 15.58
C ARG A 96 7.30 1.60 14.70
N VAL A 97 7.49 0.28 14.59
CA VAL A 97 6.59 -0.59 13.82
C VAL A 97 5.16 -0.54 14.36
N GLN A 98 4.97 -0.54 15.68
CA GLN A 98 3.65 -0.45 16.29
C GLN A 98 2.96 0.89 15.97
N GLU A 99 3.71 1.98 16.05
CA GLU A 99 3.21 3.31 15.72
C GLU A 99 2.81 3.41 14.25
N GLU A 100 3.66 2.96 13.34
CA GLU A 100 3.38 2.95 11.89
C GLU A 100 2.15 2.09 11.57
N CYS A 101 2.04 0.89 12.14
CA CYS A 101 0.85 0.06 12.01
C CYS A 101 -0.43 0.77 12.50
N SER A 102 -0.35 1.47 13.64
CA SER A 102 -1.47 2.22 14.20
C SER A 102 -1.89 3.37 13.28
N LYS A 103 -0.92 4.15 12.79
CA LYS A 103 -1.15 5.25 11.83
C LYS A 103 -1.79 4.74 10.55
N CYS A 104 -1.26 3.69 9.95
CA CYS A 104 -1.82 3.14 8.72
C CYS A 104 -3.22 2.58 8.93
N LYS A 105 -3.46 1.87 10.05
CA LYS A 105 -4.81 1.37 10.40
C LYS A 105 -5.80 2.53 10.54
N LYS A 106 -5.43 3.57 11.30
CA LYS A 106 -6.25 4.76 11.51
C LYS A 106 -6.60 5.44 10.18
N ARG A 107 -5.59 5.75 9.37
CA ARG A 107 -5.77 6.40 8.05
C ARG A 107 -6.66 5.58 7.12
N PHE A 108 -6.51 4.26 7.13
CA PHE A 108 -7.34 3.38 6.30
C PHE A 108 -8.83 3.49 6.67
N TYR A 109 -9.16 3.43 7.96
CA TYR A 109 -10.55 3.54 8.39
C TYR A 109 -11.10 4.96 8.27
N GLU A 110 -10.29 6.01 8.52
CA GLU A 110 -10.68 7.39 8.27
C GLU A 110 -11.08 7.61 6.81
N ASN A 111 -10.25 7.16 5.86
CA ASN A 111 -10.55 7.24 4.44
C ASN A 111 -11.77 6.40 4.03
N LYS A 112 -11.93 5.21 4.65
CA LYS A 112 -13.07 4.33 4.37
C LYS A 112 -14.38 4.97 4.84
N VAL A 113 -14.34 5.66 5.97
CA VAL A 113 -15.51 6.30 6.58
C VAL A 113 -15.82 7.64 5.94
N SER A 114 -14.81 8.42 5.54
CA SER A 114 -15.05 9.66 4.80
C SER A 114 -15.77 9.40 3.48
N GLY A 115 -15.43 8.32 2.76
CA GLY A 115 -16.13 7.93 1.54
C GLY A 115 -17.58 7.47 1.74
N LEU A 116 -18.00 7.19 2.97
CA LEU A 116 -19.38 6.84 3.31
C LEU A 116 -20.22 8.06 3.74
N GLN A 117 -19.58 9.15 4.17
CA GLN A 117 -20.28 10.36 4.62
C GLN A 117 -20.93 11.13 3.48
N ASP A 118 -20.41 11.00 2.25
CA ASP A 118 -20.97 11.65 1.06
C ASP A 118 -22.18 10.90 0.49
N SER A 119 -22.34 9.60 0.82
CA SER A 119 -23.49 8.80 0.43
C SER A 119 -24.44 8.62 1.62
N ASN A 120 -25.41 9.52 1.76
CA ASN A 120 -26.60 9.32 2.60
C ASN A 120 -26.35 9.16 4.12
N ILE A 121 -26.12 10.28 4.82
CA ILE A 121 -26.58 10.40 6.21
C ILE A 121 -27.56 11.56 6.26
N SER A 122 -28.83 11.26 5.97
CA SER A 122 -29.95 12.12 6.32
C SER A 122 -29.84 12.46 7.81
N ARG A 123 -29.82 13.76 8.08
CA ARG A 123 -29.77 14.37 9.41
C ARG A 123 -30.91 13.84 10.27
N GLY A 124 -30.62 12.96 11.21
CA GLY A 124 -31.54 12.66 12.30
C GLY A 124 -31.48 11.20 12.76
N GLY A 125 -30.96 10.98 13.96
CA GLY A 125 -31.13 9.69 14.66
C GLY A 125 -29.81 9.05 15.06
N TRP A 126 -29.63 8.92 16.39
CA TRP A 126 -28.74 8.01 17.15
C TRP A 126 -27.24 7.90 16.83
N THR A 127 -26.80 8.05 15.59
CA THR A 127 -25.42 7.86 15.11
C THR A 127 -24.46 8.95 15.59
N SER A 128 -24.94 10.18 15.79
CA SER A 128 -24.13 11.30 16.32
C SER A 128 -23.62 11.03 17.75
N LYS A 129 -24.42 10.33 18.59
CA LYS A 129 -24.02 9.97 19.97
C LYS A 129 -22.96 8.88 20.01
N ILE A 130 -23.00 7.93 19.08
CA ILE A 130 -22.02 6.83 18.95
C ILE A 130 -20.64 7.37 18.54
N TRP A 131 -20.60 8.39 17.68
CA TRP A 131 -19.33 9.01 17.24
C TRP A 131 -18.58 9.72 18.38
N VAL A 132 -19.29 10.37 19.30
CA VAL A 132 -18.69 10.96 20.51
C VAL A 132 -18.17 9.85 21.44
N ALA A 133 -18.92 8.75 21.58
CA ALA A 133 -18.50 7.60 22.38
C ALA A 133 -17.24 6.88 21.82
N PHE A 134 -17.11 6.77 20.49
CA PHE A 134 -15.91 6.22 19.85
C PHE A 134 -14.69 7.12 20.00
N ARG A 135 -14.89 8.45 20.10
CA ARG A 135 -13.80 9.40 20.37
C ARG A 135 -13.24 9.22 21.79
N SER A 136 -14.11 8.94 22.77
CA SER A 136 -13.70 8.61 24.15
C SER A 136 -13.06 7.22 24.29
N LEU A 137 -13.50 6.22 23.52
CA LEU A 137 -12.86 4.88 23.53
C LEU A 137 -11.42 4.90 22.98
N SER A 138 -11.06 5.87 22.14
CA SER A 138 -9.67 6.06 21.69
C SER A 138 -8.73 6.50 22.83
N LEU A 139 -9.25 7.22 23.83
CA LEU A 139 -8.53 7.58 25.05
C LEU A 139 -8.50 6.40 26.05
N PHE A 140 -9.56 5.59 26.10
CA PHE A 140 -9.62 4.40 26.95
C PHE A 140 -8.64 3.30 26.49
N TYR A 141 -8.48 3.10 25.17
CA TYR A 141 -7.44 2.20 24.62
C TYR A 141 -6.01 2.67 24.93
N ARG A 142 -5.81 3.97 25.21
CA ARG A 142 -4.52 4.53 25.64
C ARG A 142 -4.24 4.24 27.12
N TYR A 143 -5.28 4.01 27.94
CA TYR A 143 -5.16 3.72 29.38
C TYR A 143 -5.08 2.20 29.65
N LEU A 144 -5.87 1.38 28.96
CA LEU A 144 -5.82 -0.09 29.07
C LEU A 144 -4.56 -0.72 28.44
N GLY A 145 -3.85 0.01 27.59
CA GLY A 145 -2.57 -0.40 27.01
C GLY A 145 -1.42 -0.56 28.02
N ARG A 146 -1.60 -0.16 29.29
CA ARG A 146 -0.66 -0.46 30.39
C ARG A 146 -0.97 -1.76 31.15
N CYS A 147 -2.19 -2.31 31.05
CA CYS A 147 -2.57 -3.51 31.82
C CYS A 147 -2.55 -4.82 31.02
N LEU A 148 -2.35 -4.78 29.70
CA LEU A 148 -2.25 -5.97 28.83
C LEU A 148 -0.79 -6.38 28.52
N CYS A 149 0.12 -6.24 29.49
CA CYS A 149 1.49 -6.76 29.39
C CYS A 149 1.67 -8.20 29.87
N THR A 150 0.63 -8.90 30.33
CA THR A 150 0.78 -10.26 30.90
C THR A 150 0.10 -11.39 30.13
N CYS A 151 -0.59 -11.14 29.01
CA CYS A 151 -1.34 -12.21 28.31
C CYS A 151 -1.07 -12.34 26.80
N MET A 152 0.09 -11.89 26.31
CA MET A 152 0.55 -12.13 24.93
C MET A 152 1.78 -13.05 24.85
N SER A 153 1.86 -14.02 25.77
CA SER A 153 2.85 -15.12 25.72
C SER A 153 2.35 -16.39 25.02
N GLN A 154 1.14 -16.42 24.43
CA GLN A 154 0.57 -17.65 23.84
C GLN A 154 0.02 -17.53 22.41
N SER A 155 0.59 -16.66 21.59
CA SER A 155 0.37 -16.73 20.12
C SER A 155 1.68 -16.59 19.35
N VAL A 156 2.68 -17.37 19.79
CA VAL A 156 3.84 -17.75 18.99
C VAL A 156 3.69 -19.22 18.61
N GLN A 157 2.73 -19.52 17.74
CA GLN A 157 2.81 -20.69 16.87
C GLN A 157 2.19 -20.31 15.53
N PHE A 158 2.79 -20.83 14.46
CA PHE A 158 2.38 -20.65 13.07
C PHE A 158 2.88 -19.41 12.31
N ILE A 159 4.21 -19.30 12.17
CA ILE A 159 4.82 -19.12 10.83
C ILE A 159 6.11 -19.97 10.82
N ARG A 160 6.05 -21.19 10.25
CA ARG A 160 7.26 -21.96 9.93
C ARG A 160 8.03 -21.30 8.77
N PRO A 161 9.36 -21.43 8.73
CA PRO A 161 10.17 -21.00 7.60
C PRO A 161 10.04 -21.99 6.42
N TYR A 162 9.98 -21.46 5.20
CA TYR A 162 10.28 -22.21 3.98
C TYR A 162 11.81 -22.16 3.79
N GLU A 163 12.46 -23.32 3.91
CA GLU A 163 13.75 -23.61 3.29
C GLU A 163 13.53 -24.60 2.13
N HIS A 164 14.53 -24.64 1.24
CA HIS A 164 14.51 -25.03 -0.18
C HIS A 164 13.88 -26.38 -0.55
#